data_AF-A0ABD2ZUX5-F1
#
_entry.id   AF-A0ABD2ZUX5-F1
#
_cell.length_a   1.000
_cell.length_b   1.000
_cell.length_c   1.000
_cell.angle_alpha   90.00
_cell.angle_beta   90.00
_cell.angle_gamma   90.00
#
_symmetry.space_group_name_H-M   'P 1'
#
loop_
_entity.id
_entity.type
_entity.pdbx_description
1 polymer ?
#
loop_
_entity_poly.entity_id
_entity_poly.type
_entity_poly.pdbx_seq_one_letter_code
_entity_poly.pdbx_strand_id
1 'polypeptide(L)'
;MEALTLKEKLKHAETLAEKKNQVRLKIVEKLKQKQWDRDDISMQLEWLPMKYFYVGYNRNEIQYLQRALDEYNRADELVIQIKCLFHELKSGRNSLAEEKRILKEIKCVQEQKETFCADVEAKKWIPSQLGEALTSKESIKSHLDLIFEDLIEASKQQKKYNSEADQLKKKKAIAEKTTSCLRKKLEKMQYKIKNLDARIHELRRCMEHNA
;
A
#
# COMPACT_ATOMS: atom_id res chain seq x y z
N MET A 1 -19.96 66.58 -10.45
CA MET A 1 -18.93 65.62 -10.88
C MET A 1 -18.26 66.19 -12.11
N GLU A 2 -17.09 66.80 -11.96
CA GLU A 2 -16.33 67.34 -13.10
C GLU A 2 -15.93 66.20 -14.04
N ALA A 3 -16.23 66.37 -15.32
CA ALA A 3 -15.90 65.39 -16.33
C ALA A 3 -14.38 65.37 -16.54
N LEU A 4 -13.73 64.24 -16.25
CA LEU A 4 -12.29 64.05 -16.48
C LEU A 4 -11.91 64.42 -17.92
N THR A 5 -10.82 65.16 -18.06
CA THR A 5 -10.22 65.48 -19.36
C THR A 5 -9.75 64.21 -20.07
N LEU A 6 -9.61 64.26 -21.40
CA LEU A 6 -9.20 63.10 -22.20
C LEU A 6 -7.83 62.55 -21.75
N LYS A 7 -6.91 63.43 -21.35
CA LYS A 7 -5.59 63.11 -20.80
C LYS A 7 -5.67 62.37 -19.46
N GLU A 8 -6.56 62.79 -18.57
CA GLU A 8 -6.78 62.13 -17.28
C GLU A 8 -7.42 60.75 -17.46
N LYS A 9 -8.37 60.60 -18.40
CA LYS A 9 -8.98 59.31 -18.77
C LYS A 9 -7.95 58.33 -19.31
N LEU A 10 -7.02 58.79 -20.15
CA LEU A 10 -5.93 57.96 -20.67
C LEU A 10 -4.98 57.51 -19.55
N LYS A 11 -4.48 58.45 -18.74
CA LYS A 11 -3.57 58.16 -17.62
C LYS A 11 -4.21 57.18 -16.62
N HIS A 12 -5.50 57.34 -16.35
CA HIS A 12 -6.24 56.41 -15.50
C HIS A 12 -6.31 55.00 -16.11
N ALA A 13 -6.63 54.88 -17.40
CA ALA A 13 -6.68 53.60 -18.10
C ALA A 13 -5.33 52.88 -18.13
N GLU A 14 -4.24 53.61 -18.42
CA GLU A 14 -2.86 53.09 -18.40
C GLU A 14 -2.47 52.60 -17.00
N THR A 15 -2.77 53.36 -15.96
CA THR A 15 -2.53 52.96 -14.56
C THR A 15 -3.31 51.69 -14.20
N LEU A 16 -4.55 51.57 -14.69
CA LEU A 16 -5.38 50.39 -14.44
C LEU A 16 -4.88 49.16 -15.20
N ALA A 17 -4.41 49.33 -16.43
CA ALA A 17 -3.80 48.27 -17.23
C ALA A 17 -2.54 47.73 -16.55
N GLU A 18 -1.66 48.62 -16.08
CA GLU A 18 -0.44 48.26 -15.35
C GLU A 18 -0.75 47.46 -14.07
N LYS A 19 -1.69 47.96 -13.25
CA LYS A 19 -2.15 47.23 -12.04
C LYS A 19 -2.66 45.83 -12.37
N LYS A 20 -3.41 45.67 -13.47
CA LYS A 20 -3.90 44.33 -13.89
C LYS A 20 -2.78 43.44 -14.41
N ASN A 21 -1.79 44.01 -15.11
CA ASN A 21 -0.62 43.27 -15.57
C ASN A 21 0.21 42.73 -14.40
N GLN A 22 0.37 43.51 -13.33
CA GLN A 22 1.02 43.03 -12.10
C GLN A 22 0.26 41.86 -11.46
N VAL A 23 -1.07 41.90 -11.43
CA VAL A 23 -1.88 40.76 -10.97
C VAL A 23 -1.75 39.56 -11.89
N ARG A 24 -1.70 39.76 -13.21
CA ARG A 24 -1.46 38.70 -14.20
C ARG A 24 -0.14 37.99 -13.93
N LEU A 25 0.95 38.74 -13.72
CA LEU A 25 2.27 38.19 -13.41
C LEU A 25 2.24 37.32 -12.15
N LYS A 26 1.62 37.80 -11.07
CA LYS A 26 1.46 37.02 -9.83
C LYS A 26 0.67 35.72 -10.04
N ILE A 27 -0.31 35.70 -10.94
CA ILE A 27 -1.05 34.47 -11.28
C ILE A 27 -0.14 33.50 -12.05
N VAL A 28 0.66 34.00 -13.00
CA VAL A 28 1.61 33.20 -13.78
C VAL A 28 2.68 32.57 -12.88
N GLU A 29 3.24 33.32 -11.94
CA GLU A 29 4.21 32.81 -10.96
C GLU A 29 3.61 31.69 -10.11
N LYS A 30 2.39 31.88 -9.61
CA LYS A 30 1.67 30.83 -8.85
C LYS A 30 1.40 29.59 -9.69
N LEU A 31 1.08 29.75 -10.98
CA LEU A 31 0.91 28.62 -11.90
C LEU A 31 2.20 27.84 -12.10
N LYS A 32 3.34 28.54 -12.27
CA LYS A 32 4.66 27.89 -12.33
C LYS A 32 4.92 27.10 -11.05
N GLN A 33 4.74 27.71 -9.88
CA GLN A 33 4.95 27.01 -8.61
C GLN A 33 4.08 25.75 -8.49
N LYS A 34 2.79 25.84 -8.85
CA LYS A 34 1.88 24.68 -8.78
C LYS A 34 2.22 23.58 -9.79
N GLN A 35 2.83 23.95 -10.91
CA GLN A 35 3.35 23.01 -11.89
C GLN A 35 4.54 22.22 -11.30
N TRP A 36 5.49 22.91 -10.66
CA TRP A 36 6.59 22.28 -9.93
C TRP A 36 6.09 21.34 -8.83
N ASP A 37 5.15 21.81 -7.99
CA ASP A 37 4.56 20.99 -6.91
C ASP A 37 3.94 19.69 -7.47
N ARG A 38 3.27 19.77 -8.63
CA ARG A 38 2.62 18.61 -9.26
C ARG A 38 3.63 17.60 -9.80
N ASP A 39 4.70 18.09 -10.41
CA ASP A 39 5.74 17.25 -11.00
C ASP A 39 6.54 16.54 -9.88
N ASP A 40 6.84 17.25 -8.78
CA ASP A 40 7.42 16.68 -7.56
C ASP A 40 6.53 15.58 -6.95
N ILE A 41 5.23 15.83 -6.78
CA ILE A 41 4.29 14.80 -6.28
C ILE A 41 4.24 13.59 -7.21
N SER A 42 4.29 13.81 -8.53
CA SER A 42 4.23 12.72 -9.51
C SER A 42 5.49 11.86 -9.45
N MET A 43 6.66 12.50 -9.31
CA MET A 43 7.92 11.82 -9.06
C MET A 43 7.85 11.00 -7.76
N GLN A 44 7.39 11.59 -6.65
CA GLN A 44 7.24 10.86 -5.38
C GLN A 44 6.35 9.62 -5.51
N LEU A 45 5.24 9.70 -6.27
CA LEU A 45 4.37 8.55 -6.55
C LEU A 45 5.06 7.45 -7.37
N GLU A 46 5.92 7.83 -8.32
CA GLU A 46 6.67 6.90 -9.17
C GLU A 46 7.75 6.16 -8.39
N TRP A 47 8.43 6.83 -7.46
CA TRP A 47 9.46 6.24 -6.61
C TRP A 47 8.89 5.51 -5.37
N LEU A 48 7.62 5.74 -5.05
CA LEU A 48 6.98 5.16 -3.88
C LEU A 48 7.09 3.62 -3.82
N PRO A 49 6.88 2.86 -4.91
CA PRO A 49 7.06 1.41 -4.90
C PRO A 49 8.51 0.99 -4.60
N MET A 50 9.51 1.75 -5.06
CA MET A 50 10.92 1.43 -4.74
C MET A 50 11.25 1.65 -3.27
N LYS A 51 10.57 2.61 -2.63
CA LYS A 51 10.69 2.87 -1.18
C LYS A 51 10.09 1.74 -0.34
N TYR A 52 9.09 1.04 -0.86
CA TYR A 52 8.36 -0.02 -0.16
C TYR A 52 8.54 -1.34 -0.90
N PHE A 53 9.57 -2.11 -0.52
CA PHE A 53 9.85 -3.42 -1.11
C PHE A 53 8.68 -4.38 -0.86
N TYR A 54 8.14 -4.97 -1.93
CA TYR A 54 7.09 -5.98 -1.81
C TYR A 54 7.75 -7.34 -1.57
N VAL A 55 7.62 -7.86 -0.35
CA VAL A 55 7.93 -9.27 -0.08
C VAL A 55 6.74 -10.07 -0.61
N GLY A 56 6.92 -10.67 -1.78
CA GLY A 56 5.93 -11.60 -2.33
C GLY A 56 5.99 -12.90 -1.55
N TYR A 57 5.05 -13.10 -0.63
CA TYR A 57 4.97 -14.35 0.13
C TYR A 57 4.47 -15.48 -0.75
N ASN A 58 5.17 -16.61 -0.71
CA ASN A 58 4.71 -17.83 -1.34
C ASN A 58 3.64 -18.47 -0.43
N ARG A 59 2.37 -18.16 -0.68
CA ARG A 59 1.22 -18.76 0.05
C ARG A 59 1.28 -20.29 0.11
N ASN A 60 1.92 -20.90 -0.89
CA ASN A 60 2.10 -22.34 -0.95
C ASN A 60 3.06 -22.82 0.14
N GLU A 61 4.12 -22.06 0.47
CA GLU A 61 5.10 -22.41 1.51
C GLU A 61 4.45 -22.54 2.88
N ILE A 62 3.64 -21.56 3.28
CA ILE A 62 2.86 -21.59 4.53
C ILE A 62 1.95 -22.83 4.55
N GLN A 63 1.28 -23.11 3.43
CA GLN A 63 0.38 -24.26 3.33
C GLN A 63 1.14 -25.59 3.46
N TYR A 64 2.34 -25.69 2.89
CA TYR A 64 3.19 -26.88 3.01
C TYR A 64 3.67 -27.07 4.45
N LEU A 65 4.16 -26.01 5.09
CA LEU A 65 4.61 -26.04 6.49
C LEU A 65 3.47 -26.39 7.46
N GLN A 66 2.26 -25.84 7.24
CA GLN A 66 1.08 -26.17 8.02
C GLN A 66 0.72 -27.66 7.89
N ARG A 67 0.69 -28.19 6.67
CA ARG A 67 0.43 -29.63 6.46
C ARG A 67 1.47 -30.51 7.13
N ALA A 68 2.74 -30.15 7.03
CA ALA A 68 3.81 -30.89 7.70
C ALA A 68 3.63 -30.85 9.24
N LEU A 69 3.28 -29.69 9.81
CA LEU A 69 3.01 -29.55 11.23
C LEU A 69 1.82 -30.40 11.69
N ASP A 70 0.74 -30.44 10.90
CA ASP A 70 -0.44 -31.27 11.17
C ASP A 70 -0.06 -32.77 11.16
N GLU A 71 0.84 -33.17 10.26
CA GLU A 71 1.36 -34.53 10.23
C GLU A 71 2.13 -34.87 11.52
N TYR A 72 3.01 -34.00 12.01
CA TYR A 72 3.69 -34.19 13.30
C TYR A 72 2.72 -34.24 14.49
N ASN A 73 1.68 -33.40 14.50
CA ASN A 73 0.68 -33.40 15.58
C ASN A 73 -0.09 -34.72 15.63
N ARG A 74 -0.42 -35.30 14.48
CA ARG A 74 -1.09 -36.61 14.41
C ARG A 74 -0.21 -37.74 14.95
N ALA A 75 1.11 -37.69 14.70
CA ALA A 75 2.04 -38.65 15.28
C ALA A 75 2.08 -38.56 16.82
N ASP A 76 2.03 -37.35 17.37
CA ASP A 76 1.98 -37.12 18.83
C ASP A 76 0.68 -37.65 19.45
N GLU A 77 -0.47 -37.47 18.78
CA GLU A 77 -1.76 -38.00 19.23
C GLU A 77 -1.74 -39.54 19.36
N LEU A 78 -1.16 -40.24 18.38
CA LEU A 78 -1.00 -41.69 18.43
C LEU A 78 -0.10 -42.11 19.61
N VAL A 79 0.95 -41.35 19.90
CA VAL A 79 1.83 -41.59 21.07
C VAL A 79 1.08 -41.39 22.40
N ILE A 80 0.25 -40.36 22.49
CA ILE A 80 -0.58 -40.10 23.68
C ILE A 80 -1.59 -41.25 23.87
N GLN A 81 -2.26 -41.69 22.81
CA GLN A 81 -3.20 -42.80 22.86
C GLN A 81 -2.53 -44.09 23.35
N ILE A 82 -1.34 -44.42 22.84
CA ILE A 82 -0.56 -45.57 23.33
C ILE A 82 -0.24 -45.42 24.82
N LYS A 83 0.19 -44.24 25.28
CA LYS A 83 0.48 -43.99 26.71
C LYS A 83 -0.76 -44.16 27.60
N CYS A 84 -1.92 -43.69 27.15
CA CYS A 84 -3.19 -43.86 27.86
C CYS A 84 -3.56 -45.35 27.99
N LEU A 85 -3.47 -46.12 26.90
CA LEU A 85 -3.73 -47.56 26.91
C LEU A 85 -2.75 -48.33 27.83
N PHE A 86 -1.47 -47.95 27.83
CA PHE A 86 -0.50 -48.51 28.79
C PHE A 86 -0.83 -48.16 30.24
N HIS A 87 -1.34 -46.95 30.50
CA HIS A 87 -1.77 -46.55 31.82
C HIS A 87 -2.98 -47.38 32.29
N GLU A 88 -3.98 -47.55 31.42
CA GLU A 88 -5.14 -48.41 31.67
C GLU A 88 -4.72 -49.85 31.98
N LEU A 89 -3.80 -50.41 31.19
CA LEU A 89 -3.27 -51.76 31.40
C LEU A 89 -2.59 -51.89 32.79
N LYS A 90 -1.79 -50.89 33.18
CA LYS A 90 -1.07 -50.86 34.47
C LYS A 90 -1.97 -50.64 35.69
N SER A 91 -3.24 -50.24 35.49
CA SER A 91 -4.15 -49.96 36.60
C SER A 91 -4.51 -51.19 37.44
N GLY A 92 -4.31 -52.41 36.90
CA GLY A 92 -4.51 -53.69 37.59
C GLY A 92 -5.97 -54.04 37.90
N ARG A 93 -6.94 -53.26 37.39
CA ARG A 93 -8.38 -53.48 37.59
C ARG A 93 -9.05 -54.22 36.43
N ASN A 94 -8.28 -54.57 35.41
CA ASN A 94 -8.80 -55.16 34.18
C ASN A 94 -8.96 -56.67 34.34
N SER A 95 -10.01 -57.21 33.73
CA SER A 95 -10.10 -58.65 33.47
C SER A 95 -9.09 -59.08 32.41
N LEU A 96 -8.75 -60.37 32.38
CA LEU A 96 -7.88 -60.94 31.34
C LEU A 96 -8.40 -60.66 29.91
N ALA A 97 -9.72 -60.59 29.73
CA ALA A 97 -10.34 -60.27 28.45
C ALA A 97 -10.10 -58.80 28.06
N GLU A 98 -10.21 -57.87 29.01
CA GLU A 98 -9.92 -56.44 28.81
C GLU A 98 -8.43 -56.20 28.56
N GLU A 99 -7.54 -56.85 29.31
CA GLU A 99 -6.09 -56.76 29.08
C GLU A 99 -5.71 -57.22 27.67
N LYS A 100 -6.27 -58.35 27.20
CA LYS A 100 -6.08 -58.84 25.83
C LYS A 100 -6.62 -57.87 24.78
N ARG A 101 -7.74 -57.19 25.06
CA ARG A 101 -8.29 -56.15 24.17
C ARG A 101 -7.36 -54.94 24.11
N ILE A 102 -6.95 -54.41 25.25
CA ILE A 102 -6.05 -53.25 25.36
C ILE A 102 -4.73 -53.53 24.63
N LEU A 103 -4.14 -54.72 24.79
CA LEU A 103 -2.91 -55.11 24.09
C LEU A 103 -3.08 -55.17 22.57
N LYS A 104 -4.22 -55.66 22.06
CA LYS A 104 -4.53 -55.63 20.62
C LYS A 104 -4.68 -54.20 20.12
N GLU A 105 -5.29 -53.34 20.91
CA GLU A 105 -5.49 -51.93 20.57
C GLU A 105 -4.16 -51.16 20.54
N ILE A 106 -3.29 -51.36 21.53
CA ILE A 106 -1.92 -50.82 21.54
C ILE A 106 -1.21 -51.23 20.23
N LYS A 107 -1.23 -52.51 19.88
CA LYS A 107 -0.59 -53.01 18.65
C LYS A 107 -1.14 -52.34 17.40
N CYS A 108 -2.47 -52.20 17.29
CA CYS A 108 -3.12 -51.52 16.17
C CYS A 108 -2.68 -50.05 16.05
N VAL A 109 -2.67 -49.31 17.16
CA VAL A 109 -2.23 -47.89 17.18
C VAL A 109 -0.73 -47.77 16.85
N GLN A 110 0.08 -48.75 17.25
CA GLN A 110 1.51 -48.81 16.93
C GLN A 110 1.74 -49.04 15.43
N GLU A 111 1.02 -49.98 14.81
CA GLU A 111 1.04 -50.22 13.36
C GLU A 111 0.58 -48.99 12.57
N GLN A 112 -0.46 -48.29 13.05
CA GLN A 112 -0.91 -47.02 12.46
C GLN A 112 0.17 -45.94 12.53
N LYS A 113 0.89 -45.84 13.66
CA LYS A 113 1.99 -44.89 13.82
C LYS A 113 3.15 -45.20 12.88
N GLU A 114 3.55 -46.46 12.77
CA GLU A 114 4.64 -46.90 11.88
C GLU A 114 4.31 -46.65 10.41
N THR A 115 3.10 -47.01 9.99
CA THR A 115 2.60 -46.74 8.63
C THR A 115 2.58 -45.24 8.35
N PHE A 116 2.12 -44.44 9.30
CA PHE A 116 2.08 -42.99 9.19
C PHE A 116 3.48 -42.37 9.07
N CYS A 117 4.43 -42.78 9.91
CA CYS A 117 5.82 -42.29 9.83
C CYS A 117 6.47 -42.66 8.49
N ALA A 118 6.25 -43.89 8.01
CA ALA A 118 6.75 -44.33 6.70
C ALA A 118 6.14 -43.51 5.54
N ASP A 119 4.85 -43.19 5.60
CA ASP A 119 4.19 -42.34 4.60
C ASP A 119 4.75 -40.92 4.58
N VAL A 120 5.03 -40.33 5.75
CA VAL A 120 5.65 -39.00 5.86
C VAL A 120 7.08 -39.01 5.29
N GLU A 121 7.88 -40.02 5.61
CA GLU A 121 9.24 -40.19 5.06
C GLU A 121 9.25 -40.44 3.55
N ALA A 122 8.28 -41.19 3.02
CA ALA A 122 8.15 -41.49 1.60
C ALA A 122 7.61 -40.31 0.77
N LYS A 123 6.83 -39.42 1.40
CA LYS A 123 6.28 -38.21 0.77
C LYS A 123 7.37 -37.16 0.55
N LYS A 124 8.08 -37.26 -0.57
CA LYS A 124 8.86 -36.18 -1.20
C LYS A 124 7.98 -35.02 -1.72
N TRP A 125 7.06 -34.51 -0.92
CA TRP A 125 6.18 -33.38 -1.26
C TRP A 125 6.82 -32.01 -1.07
N ILE A 126 8.13 -32.00 -0.84
CA ILE A 126 8.85 -30.87 -0.29
C ILE A 126 9.57 -30.16 -1.44
N PRO A 127 9.20 -28.92 -1.78
CA PRO A 127 10.04 -28.06 -2.60
C PRO A 127 11.45 -28.07 -2.03
N SER A 128 12.50 -28.25 -2.84
CA SER A 128 13.89 -28.37 -2.38
C SER A 128 14.36 -27.23 -1.45
N GLN A 129 13.66 -26.09 -1.49
CA GLN A 129 13.88 -24.92 -0.65
C GLN A 129 13.42 -25.07 0.81
N LEU A 130 12.50 -26.00 1.09
CA LEU A 130 11.94 -26.25 2.43
C LEU A 130 12.67 -27.37 3.20
N GLY A 131 13.66 -28.00 2.58
CA GLY A 131 14.32 -29.19 3.13
C GLY A 131 14.94 -29.01 4.51
N GLU A 132 15.43 -27.82 4.84
CA GLU A 132 16.01 -27.51 6.17
C GLU A 132 14.93 -27.21 7.22
N ALA A 133 13.79 -26.64 6.82
CA ALA A 133 12.69 -26.23 7.71
C ALA A 133 11.82 -27.41 8.18
N LEU A 134 11.90 -28.57 7.52
CA LEU A 134 11.11 -29.77 7.82
C LEU A 134 11.89 -30.82 8.63
N THR A 135 13.00 -30.43 9.25
CA THR A 135 13.88 -31.35 10.00
C THR A 135 13.31 -31.77 11.35
N SER A 136 12.40 -30.98 11.92
CA SER A 136 11.67 -31.30 13.16
C SER A 136 10.40 -30.47 13.30
N LYS A 137 9.51 -30.87 14.21
CA LYS A 137 8.32 -30.09 14.59
C LYS A 137 8.69 -28.68 15.06
N GLU A 138 9.75 -28.55 15.84
CA GLU A 138 10.26 -27.27 16.35
C GLU A 138 10.80 -26.41 15.21
N SER A 139 11.52 -27.00 14.25
CA SER A 139 12.03 -26.29 13.07
C SER A 139 10.88 -25.72 12.23
N ILE A 140 9.82 -26.51 12.00
CA ILE A 140 8.62 -26.08 11.26
C ILE A 140 7.95 -24.90 11.97
N LYS A 141 7.79 -24.99 13.30
CA LYS A 141 7.19 -23.91 14.09
C LYS A 141 8.02 -22.64 14.02
N SER A 142 9.33 -22.73 14.23
CA SER A 142 10.23 -21.57 14.13
C SER A 142 10.18 -20.94 12.74
N HIS A 143 10.11 -21.74 11.67
CA HIS A 143 10.03 -21.21 10.30
C HIS A 143 8.67 -20.54 10.03
N LEU A 144 7.58 -21.12 10.53
CA LEU A 144 6.25 -20.47 10.48
C LEU A 144 6.24 -19.15 11.23
N ASP A 145 6.83 -19.09 12.43
CA ASP A 145 6.92 -17.87 13.24
C ASP A 145 7.68 -16.77 12.47
N LEU A 146 8.82 -17.09 11.84
CA LEU A 146 9.56 -16.16 11.00
C LEU A 146 8.71 -15.63 9.83
N ILE A 147 8.01 -16.53 9.13
CA ILE A 147 7.12 -16.12 8.02
C ILE A 147 5.99 -15.20 8.54
N PHE A 148 5.43 -15.49 9.72
CA PHE A 148 4.40 -14.65 10.32
C PHE A 148 4.92 -13.28 10.74
N GLU A 149 6.13 -13.21 11.32
CA GLU A 149 6.78 -11.94 11.65
C GLU A 149 7.03 -11.10 10.40
N ASP A 150 7.56 -11.72 9.34
CA ASP A 150 7.74 -11.07 8.04
C ASP A 150 6.40 -10.56 7.51
N LEU A 151 5.34 -11.39 7.52
CA LEU A 151 4.00 -11.00 7.07
C LEU A 151 3.45 -9.80 7.84
N ILE A 152 3.66 -9.75 9.15
CA ILE A 152 3.25 -8.62 9.98
C ILE A 152 4.00 -7.36 9.56
N GLU A 153 5.31 -7.44 9.33
CA GLU A 153 6.11 -6.30 8.91
C GLU A 153 5.73 -5.84 7.51
N ALA A 154 5.58 -6.74 6.54
CA ALA A 154 5.11 -6.39 5.20
C ALA A 154 3.70 -5.79 5.23
N SER A 155 2.80 -6.28 6.07
CA SER A 155 1.48 -5.67 6.26
C SER A 155 1.58 -4.23 6.78
N LYS A 156 2.48 -3.95 7.73
CA LYS A 156 2.75 -2.58 8.21
C LYS A 156 3.32 -1.70 7.09
N GLN A 157 4.27 -2.23 6.32
CA GLN A 157 4.86 -1.50 5.19
C GLN A 157 3.82 -1.21 4.10
N GLN A 158 2.96 -2.17 3.77
CA GLN A 158 1.86 -1.99 2.82
C GLN A 158 0.86 -0.92 3.31
N LYS A 159 0.54 -0.89 4.61
CA LYS A 159 -0.32 0.16 5.19
C LYS A 159 0.34 1.53 5.10
N LYS A 160 1.64 1.64 5.38
CA LYS A 160 2.41 2.88 5.22
C LYS A 160 2.41 3.34 3.77
N TYR A 161 2.72 2.44 2.83
CA TYR A 161 2.67 2.70 1.38
C TYR A 161 1.29 3.23 0.96
N ASN A 162 0.20 2.53 1.30
CA ASN A 162 -1.15 2.93 0.92
C ASN A 162 -1.51 4.30 1.48
N SER A 163 -1.19 4.55 2.76
CA SER A 163 -1.43 5.85 3.41
C SER A 163 -0.67 6.98 2.72
N GLU A 164 0.62 6.79 2.41
CA GLU A 164 1.44 7.79 1.72
C GLU A 164 0.96 8.01 0.28
N ALA A 165 0.65 6.94 -0.45
CA ALA A 165 0.09 7.01 -1.81
C ALA A 165 -1.22 7.82 -1.83
N ASP A 166 -2.12 7.58 -0.88
CA ASP A 166 -3.40 8.30 -0.79
C ASP A 166 -3.20 9.77 -0.44
N GLN A 167 -2.26 10.09 0.46
CA GLN A 167 -1.91 11.48 0.77
C GLN A 167 -1.34 12.21 -0.45
N LEU A 168 -0.44 11.58 -1.21
CA LEU A 168 0.14 12.14 -2.43
C LEU A 168 -0.93 12.35 -3.51
N LYS A 169 -1.82 11.37 -3.73
CA LYS A 169 -2.96 11.49 -4.66
C LYS A 169 -3.88 12.66 -4.28
N LYS A 170 -4.19 12.83 -2.98
CA LYS A 170 -4.99 13.97 -2.48
C LYS A 170 -4.27 15.30 -2.75
N LYS A 171 -2.98 15.40 -2.45
CA LYS A 171 -2.18 16.61 -2.73
C LYS A 171 -2.17 16.94 -4.23
N LYS A 172 -1.99 15.93 -5.09
CA LYS A 172 -2.05 16.08 -6.56
C LYS A 172 -3.39 16.63 -7.02
N ALA A 173 -4.50 16.05 -6.55
CA ALA A 173 -5.84 16.52 -6.91
C ALA A 173 -6.10 17.98 -6.46
N ILE A 174 -5.61 18.38 -5.28
CA ILE A 174 -5.70 19.77 -4.80
C ILE A 174 -4.87 20.71 -5.70
N ALA A 175 -3.65 20.31 -6.08
CA ALA A 175 -2.80 21.07 -6.97
C ALA A 175 -3.44 21.26 -8.37
N GLU A 176 -4.04 20.21 -8.92
CA GLU A 176 -4.77 20.23 -10.21
C GLU A 176 -5.98 21.16 -10.16
N LYS A 177 -6.82 21.05 -9.11
CA LYS A 177 -7.97 21.94 -8.91
C LYS A 177 -7.54 23.41 -8.79
N THR A 178 -6.47 23.66 -8.04
CA THR A 178 -5.91 25.00 -7.86
C THR A 178 -5.38 25.57 -9.18
N THR A 179 -4.65 24.75 -9.94
CA THR A 179 -4.13 25.09 -11.28
C THR A 179 -5.26 25.44 -12.23
N SER A 180 -6.33 24.65 -12.27
CA SER A 180 -7.52 24.92 -13.08
C SER A 180 -8.17 26.26 -12.71
N CYS A 181 -8.33 26.54 -11.42
CA CYS A 181 -8.85 27.82 -10.95
C CYS A 181 -7.96 29.01 -11.34
N LEU A 182 -6.64 28.87 -11.21
CA LEU A 182 -5.67 29.91 -11.60
C LEU A 182 -5.67 30.15 -13.11
N ARG A 183 -5.78 29.11 -13.95
CA ARG A 183 -5.91 29.25 -15.41
C ARG A 183 -7.16 30.07 -15.78
N LYS A 184 -8.32 29.73 -15.20
CA LYS A 184 -9.57 30.51 -15.41
C LYS A 184 -9.42 31.97 -14.95
N LYS A 185 -8.72 32.22 -13.84
CA LYS A 185 -8.42 33.59 -13.37
C LYS A 185 -7.49 34.34 -14.32
N LEU A 186 -6.50 33.65 -14.87
CA LEU A 186 -5.55 34.21 -15.84
C LEU A 186 -6.27 34.63 -17.12
N GLU A 187 -7.12 33.77 -17.69
CA GLU A 187 -7.93 34.05 -18.88
C GLU A 187 -8.82 35.28 -18.67
N LYS A 188 -9.54 35.33 -17.54
CA LYS A 188 -10.36 36.50 -17.18
C LYS A 188 -9.53 37.79 -17.06
N MET A 189 -8.29 37.68 -16.56
CA MET A 189 -7.40 38.84 -16.44
C MET A 189 -6.88 39.29 -17.81
N GLN A 190 -6.47 38.35 -18.66
CA GLN A 190 -6.03 38.62 -20.03
C GLN A 190 -7.12 39.30 -20.85
N TYR A 191 -8.37 38.84 -20.73
CA TYR A 191 -9.52 39.50 -21.37
C TYR A 191 -9.69 40.95 -20.89
N LYS A 192 -9.60 41.20 -19.58
CA LYS A 192 -9.70 42.56 -19.02
C LYS A 192 -8.56 43.48 -19.47
N ILE A 193 -7.34 42.95 -19.59
CA ILE A 193 -6.18 43.71 -20.08
C ILE A 193 -6.40 44.06 -21.56
N LYS A 194 -6.77 43.08 -22.39
CA LYS A 194 -7.06 43.30 -23.82
C LYS A 194 -8.11 44.40 -24.04
N ASN A 195 -9.17 44.41 -23.24
CA ASN A 195 -10.20 45.46 -23.32
C ASN A 195 -9.69 46.84 -22.88
N LEU A 196 -8.80 46.90 -21.88
CA LEU A 196 -8.18 48.17 -21.48
C LEU A 196 -7.21 48.67 -22.54
N ASP A 197 -6.41 47.78 -23.14
CA ASP A 197 -5.48 48.15 -24.21
C ASP A 197 -6.22 48.69 -25.43
N ALA A 198 -7.34 48.06 -25.81
CA ALA A 198 -8.23 48.57 -26.87
C ALA A 198 -8.74 49.98 -26.54
N ARG A 199 -9.22 50.20 -25.30
CA ARG A 199 -9.69 51.51 -24.84
C ARG A 199 -8.58 52.57 -24.78
N ILE A 200 -7.37 52.19 -24.36
CA ILE A 200 -6.19 53.06 -24.37
C ILE A 200 -5.88 53.47 -25.82
N HIS A 201 -5.91 52.53 -26.76
CA HIS A 201 -5.71 52.83 -28.18
C HIS A 201 -6.77 53.78 -28.74
N GLU A 202 -8.05 53.59 -28.42
CA GLU A 202 -9.13 54.50 -28.81
C GLU A 202 -8.92 55.90 -28.23
N LEU A 203 -8.60 56.01 -26.94
CA LEU A 203 -8.34 57.30 -26.28
C LEU A 203 -7.14 58.03 -26.89
N ARG A 204 -6.06 57.32 -27.25
CA ARG A 204 -4.90 57.89 -27.94
C ARG A 204 -5.27 58.44 -29.31
N ARG A 205 -6.02 57.67 -30.10
CA ARG A 205 -6.53 58.11 -31.42
C ARG A 205 -7.39 59.37 -31.30
N CYS A 206 -8.27 59.43 -30.29
CA CYS A 206 -9.09 60.61 -30.04
C CYS A 206 -8.26 61.83 -29.60
N MET A 207 -7.14 61.65 -28.90
CA MET A 207 -6.24 62.77 -28.58
C MET A 207 -5.53 63.28 -29.84
N GLU A 208 -5.07 62.39 -30.72
CA GLU A 208 -4.40 62.73 -31.97
C GLU A 208 -5.31 63.48 -32.97
N HIS A 209 -6.63 63.28 -32.89
CA HIS A 209 -7.60 63.99 -33.74
C HIS A 209 -8.11 65.31 -33.14
N ASN A 210 -7.85 65.56 -31.85
CA ASN A 210 -8.27 66.77 -31.13
C ASN A 210 -7.09 67.70 -30.77
N ALA A 211 -5.88 67.36 -31.23
CA ALA A 211 -4.65 68.15 -31.11
C ALA A 211 -4.36 68.84 -32.44
#